data_AF-A0A3N1KIP4-F1
#
_entry.id   AF-A0A3N1KIP4-F1
#
_cell.length_a   1.000
_cell.length_b   1.000
_cell.length_c   1.000
_cell.angle_alpha   90.00
_cell.angle_beta   90.00
_cell.angle_gamma   90.00
#
_symmetry.space_group_name_H-M   'P 1'
#
loop_
_entity.id
_entity.type
_entity.pdbx_description
1 polymer ?
#
loop_
_entity_poly.entity_id
_entity_poly.type
_entity_poly.pdbx_seq_one_letter_code
_entity_poly.pdbx_strand_id
1 'polypeptide(L)'
;MTEMIQSFLDAAGVRAWIALGLLLVGSVLSLGAAVGIVRFPDPLVRLHAMAKPQVLGLALSLAAIVVASWTWTSLWVVLPVLVFQLFLVPVSTHMIARAGLRSGDYRHEDLLVDDTES
;
A
#
# COMPACT_ATOMS: atom_id res chain seq x y z
N MET A 1 -16.35 -20.94 22.83
CA MET A 1 -15.54 -20.00 22.02
C MET A 1 -14.59 -20.76 21.10
N THR A 2 -13.80 -21.70 21.62
CA THR A 2 -12.91 -22.58 20.84
C THR A 2 -13.66 -23.46 19.83
N GLU A 3 -14.81 -24.03 20.22
CA GLU A 3 -15.63 -24.85 19.30
C GLU A 3 -16.28 -24.05 18.16
N MET A 4 -16.63 -22.78 18.41
CA MET A 4 -17.14 -21.87 17.37
C MET A 4 -16.04 -21.47 16.38
N ILE A 5 -14.82 -21.28 16.87
CA ILE A 5 -13.63 -21.03 16.04
C ILE A 5 -13.29 -22.28 15.22
N GLN A 6 -13.40 -23.48 15.80
CA GLN A 6 -13.19 -24.76 15.11
C GLN A 6 -14.26 -25.02 14.05
N SER A 7 -15.54 -24.77 14.34
CA SER A 7 -16.61 -24.87 13.34
C SER A 7 -16.44 -23.85 12.21
N PHE A 8 -15.92 -22.66 12.52
CA PHE A 8 -15.58 -21.66 11.51
C PHE A 8 -14.34 -22.09 10.70
N LEU A 9 -13.32 -22.67 11.33
CA LEU A 9 -12.14 -23.27 10.68
C LEU A 9 -12.52 -24.40 9.73
N ASP A 10 -13.45 -25.27 10.14
CA ASP A 10 -13.91 -26.42 9.36
C ASP A 10 -14.83 -26.00 8.20
N ALA A 11 -15.63 -24.94 8.39
CA ALA A 11 -16.46 -24.36 7.35
C ALA A 11 -15.67 -23.46 6.38
N ALA A 12 -14.64 -22.77 6.88
CA ALA A 12 -13.76 -21.92 6.10
C ALA A 12 -12.72 -22.79 5.39
N GLY A 13 -13.02 -23.21 4.16
CA GLY A 13 -12.07 -23.95 3.34
C GLY A 13 -10.71 -23.25 3.24
N VAL A 14 -9.65 -24.00 2.89
CA VAL A 14 -8.24 -23.54 2.85
C VAL A 14 -8.04 -22.16 2.20
N ARG A 15 -8.83 -21.83 1.18
CA ARG A 15 -8.81 -20.53 0.49
C ARG A 15 -9.12 -19.34 1.41
N ALA A 16 -10.02 -19.50 2.37
CA ALA A 16 -10.38 -18.46 3.32
C ALA A 16 -9.22 -18.14 4.27
N TRP A 17 -8.48 -19.17 4.73
CA TRP A 17 -7.30 -18.99 5.57
C TRP A 17 -6.16 -18.30 4.83
N ILE A 18 -5.94 -18.65 3.56
CA ILE A 18 -4.96 -17.96 2.71
C ILE A 18 -5.36 -16.49 2.52
N ALA A 19 -6.62 -16.22 2.19
CA ALA A 19 -7.12 -14.86 2.01
C ALA A 19 -7.00 -14.03 3.30
N LEU A 20 -7.29 -14.61 4.46
CA LEU A 20 -7.14 -13.94 5.75
C LEU A 20 -5.67 -13.56 6.01
N GLY A 21 -4.73 -14.47 5.77
CA GLY A 21 -3.30 -14.20 5.91
C GLY A 21 -2.84 -13.05 5.01
N LEU A 22 -3.28 -13.06 3.74
CA LEU A 22 -2.98 -11.99 2.78
C LEU A 22 -3.57 -10.64 3.21
N LEU A 23 -4.81 -10.61 3.72
CA LEU A 23 -5.45 -9.39 4.22
C LEU A 23 -4.73 -8.84 5.45
N LEU A 24 -4.33 -9.69 6.39
CA LEU A 24 -3.63 -9.23 7.60
C LEU A 24 -2.28 -8.62 7.26
N VAL A 25 -1.47 -9.28 6.43
CA VAL A 25 -0.19 -8.74 5.98
C VAL A 25 -0.41 -7.46 5.18
N GLY A 26 -1.37 -7.44 4.25
CA GLY A 26 -1.71 -6.27 3.46
C GLY A 26 -2.13 -5.07 4.32
N SER A 27 -2.94 -5.31 5.35
CA SER A 27 -3.41 -4.28 6.29
C SER A 27 -2.27 -3.70 7.12
N VAL A 28 -1.35 -4.55 7.60
CA VAL A 28 -0.16 -4.08 8.36
C VAL A 28 0.75 -3.22 7.48
N LEU A 29 0.94 -3.58 6.21
CA LEU A 29 1.71 -2.76 5.28
C LEU A 29 1.03 -1.40 5.00
N SER A 30 -0.29 -1.39 4.80
CA SER A 30 -1.05 -0.14 4.64
C SER A 30 -1.00 0.75 5.89
N LEU A 31 -1.05 0.14 7.09
CA LEU A 31 -0.82 0.86 8.35
C LEU A 31 0.60 1.44 8.41
N GLY A 32 1.61 0.66 8.01
CA GLY A 32 2.99 1.13 7.90
C GLY A 32 3.14 2.32 6.95
N ALA A 33 2.43 2.31 5.81
CA ALA A 33 2.39 3.46 4.90
C ALA A 33 1.83 4.71 5.58
N ALA A 34 0.71 4.58 6.31
CA ALA A 34 0.09 5.68 7.04
C ALA A 34 1.01 6.22 8.16
N VAL A 35 1.67 5.33 8.90
CA VAL A 35 2.65 5.72 9.92
C VAL A 35 3.85 6.43 9.28
N GLY A 36 4.32 5.98 8.12
CA GLY A 36 5.40 6.63 7.36
C GLY A 36 5.08 8.10 7.02
N ILE A 37 3.84 8.39 6.64
CA ILE A 37 3.41 9.77 6.35
C ILE A 37 3.50 10.68 7.57
N VAL A 38 3.25 10.17 8.78
CA VAL A 38 3.26 10.96 10.03
C VAL A 38 4.66 11.02 10.65
N ARG A 39 5.48 9.99 10.47
CA ARG A 39 6.77 9.85 11.14
C ARG A 39 7.91 10.61 10.46
N PHE A 40 7.92 10.67 9.13
CA PHE A 40 9.01 11.30 8.40
C PHE A 40 8.76 12.81 8.23
N PRO A 41 9.75 13.67 8.55
CA PRO A 41 9.60 15.11 8.44
C PRO A 41 9.79 15.64 7.01
N ASP A 42 10.59 14.98 6.18
CA ASP A 42 10.86 15.39 4.80
C ASP A 42 9.81 14.84 3.82
N PRO A 43 9.12 15.69 3.02
CA PRO A 43 8.17 15.27 2.00
C PRO A 43 8.67 14.20 1.03
N LEU A 44 9.93 14.25 0.60
CA LEU A 44 10.50 13.27 -0.34
C LEU A 44 10.67 11.91 0.33
N VAL A 45 11.12 11.90 1.59
CA VAL A 45 11.24 10.68 2.40
C VAL A 45 9.86 10.11 2.73
N ARG A 46 8.86 10.97 3.02
CA ARG A 46 7.46 10.57 3.24
C ARG A 46 6.87 9.88 2.01
N LEU A 47 7.11 10.40 0.81
CA LEU A 47 6.63 9.81 -0.44
C LEU A 47 7.21 8.41 -0.66
N HIS A 48 8.50 8.25 -0.43
CA HIS A 48 9.17 6.95 -0.58
C HIS A 48 8.70 5.92 0.45
N ALA A 49 8.58 6.35 1.71
CA ALA A 49 8.10 5.54 2.82
C ALA A 49 6.61 5.17 2.70
N MET A 50 5.79 6.03 2.09
CA MET A 50 4.37 5.78 1.85
C MET A 50 4.15 4.84 0.67
N ALA A 51 4.79 5.12 -0.48
CA ALA A 51 4.46 4.46 -1.74
C ALA A 51 4.74 2.95 -1.72
N LYS A 52 5.88 2.53 -1.14
CA LYS A 52 6.31 1.12 -1.16
C LYS A 52 5.36 0.20 -0.37
N PRO A 53 5.05 0.47 0.91
CA PRO A 53 4.15 -0.40 1.66
C PRO A 53 2.71 -0.28 1.15
N GLN A 54 2.30 0.88 0.62
CA GLN A 54 0.93 1.09 0.13
C GLN A 54 0.61 0.25 -1.11
N VAL A 55 1.50 0.23 -2.12
CA VAL A 55 1.29 -0.58 -3.33
C VAL A 55 1.25 -2.07 -3.01
N LEU A 56 2.18 -2.53 -2.17
CA LEU A 56 2.23 -3.93 -1.73
C LEU A 56 1.01 -4.31 -0.87
N GLY A 57 0.62 -3.45 0.06
CA GLY A 57 -0.53 -3.65 0.93
C GLY A 57 -1.84 -3.78 0.16
N LEU A 58 -2.04 -2.91 -0.84
CA LEU A 58 -3.18 -3.01 -1.74
C LEU A 58 -3.13 -4.28 -2.61
N ALA A 59 -1.97 -4.59 -3.20
CA ALA A 59 -1.81 -5.78 -4.05
C ALA A 59 -2.14 -7.08 -3.28
N LEU A 60 -1.69 -7.20 -2.03
CA LEU A 60 -2.03 -8.35 -1.17
C LEU A 60 -3.51 -8.40 -0.82
N SER A 61 -4.12 -7.24 -0.52
CA SER A 61 -5.56 -7.15 -0.22
C SER A 61 -6.41 -7.57 -1.43
N LEU A 62 -6.01 -7.13 -2.62
CA LEU A 62 -6.63 -7.51 -3.89
C LEU A 62 -6.45 -9.00 -4.21
N ALA A 63 -5.26 -9.55 -3.96
CA ALA A 63 -5.00 -10.99 -4.11
C ALA A 63 -5.89 -11.82 -3.16
N ALA A 64 -6.12 -11.35 -1.93
CA ALA A 64 -7.01 -12.00 -0.99
C ALA A 64 -8.45 -12.09 -1.51
N ILE A 65 -8.96 -11.01 -2.14
CA ILE A 65 -10.30 -10.98 -2.75
C ILE A 65 -10.42 -12.04 -3.86
N VAL A 66 -9.40 -12.14 -4.72
CA VAL A 66 -9.34 -13.13 -5.80
C VAL A 66 -9.29 -14.56 -5.26
N VAL A 67 -8.48 -14.82 -4.23
CA VAL A 67 -8.35 -16.15 -3.60
C VAL A 67 -9.65 -16.54 -2.88
N ALA A 68 -10.29 -15.60 -2.17
CA ALA A 68 -11.53 -15.84 -1.45
C ALA A 68 -12.71 -16.11 -2.40
N SER A 69 -12.81 -15.36 -3.51
CA SER A 69 -13.94 -15.46 -4.44
C SER A 69 -13.73 -16.54 -5.51
N TRP A 70 -12.54 -16.61 -6.13
CA TRP A 70 -12.20 -17.47 -7.27
C TRP A 70 -13.26 -17.46 -8.38
N THR A 71 -13.72 -16.25 -8.71
CA THR A 71 -14.64 -16.02 -9.81
C THR A 71 -13.94 -15.20 -10.89
N TRP A 72 -14.30 -15.45 -12.15
CA TRP A 72 -13.80 -14.66 -13.27
C TRP A 72 -14.11 -13.16 -13.11
N THR A 73 -15.29 -12.85 -12.58
CA THR A 73 -15.72 -11.49 -12.26
C THR A 73 -14.78 -10.79 -11.27
N SER A 74 -14.31 -11.49 -10.23
CA SER A 74 -13.39 -10.92 -9.24
C SER A 74 -12.08 -10.45 -9.89
N LEU A 75 -11.54 -11.20 -10.85
CA LEU A 75 -10.33 -10.82 -11.58
C LEU A 75 -10.53 -9.54 -12.39
N TRP A 76 -11.65 -9.42 -13.11
CA TRP A 76 -11.95 -8.23 -13.91
C TRP A 76 -12.22 -6.97 -13.09
N VAL A 77 -12.67 -7.12 -11.84
CA VAL A 77 -12.85 -5.99 -10.92
C VAL A 77 -11.51 -5.55 -10.33
N VAL A 78 -10.68 -6.52 -9.91
CA VAL A 78 -9.41 -6.25 -9.21
C VAL A 78 -8.32 -5.73 -10.15
N LEU A 79 -8.26 -6.24 -11.38
CA LEU A 79 -7.19 -5.92 -12.33
C LEU A 79 -7.11 -4.42 -12.67
N PRO A 80 -8.21 -3.72 -13.00
CA PRO A 80 -8.18 -2.27 -13.18
C PRO A 80 -7.70 -1.53 -11.93
N VAL A 81 -8.12 -1.93 -10.73
CA VAL A 81 -7.71 -1.28 -9.47
C VAL A 81 -6.19 -1.37 -9.29
N LEU A 82 -5.61 -2.55 -9.53
CA LEU A 82 -4.17 -2.75 -9.43
C LEU A 82 -3.40 -1.90 -10.46
N VAL A 83 -3.87 -1.90 -11.71
CA VAL A 83 -3.26 -1.12 -12.79
C VAL A 83 -3.34 0.37 -12.50
N PHE A 84 -4.53 0.88 -12.15
CA PHE A 84 -4.71 2.28 -11.81
C PHE A 84 -3.85 2.69 -10.62
N GLN A 85 -3.75 1.86 -9.56
CA GLN A 85 -2.88 2.17 -8.43
C GLN A 85 -1.41 2.32 -8.87
N LEU A 86 -0.92 1.44 -9.74
CA LEU A 86 0.46 1.49 -10.24
C LEU A 86 0.73 2.75 -11.06
N PHE A 87 -0.28 3.35 -11.70
CA PHE A 87 -0.16 4.66 -12.35
C PHE A 87 -0.37 5.83 -11.40
N LEU A 88 -1.32 5.72 -10.47
CA LEU A 88 -1.71 6.80 -9.57
C LEU A 88 -0.56 7.13 -8.61
N VAL A 89 0.14 6.11 -8.09
CA VAL A 89 1.26 6.29 -7.16
C VAL A 89 2.41 7.12 -7.76
N PRO A 90 2.99 6.80 -8.92
CA PRO A 90 4.06 7.60 -9.51
C PRO A 90 3.59 8.99 -9.97
N VAL A 91 2.37 9.11 -10.51
CA VAL A 91 1.82 10.42 -10.93
C VAL A 91 1.65 11.33 -9.72
N SER A 92 1.02 10.85 -8.65
CA SER A 92 0.87 11.62 -7.40
C SER A 92 2.22 11.93 -6.76
N THR A 93 3.15 10.98 -6.75
CA THR A 93 4.51 11.19 -6.22
C THR A 93 5.23 12.29 -6.99
N HIS A 94 5.17 12.29 -8.33
CA HIS A 94 5.80 13.33 -9.14
C HIS A 94 5.16 14.71 -8.91
N MET A 95 3.83 14.77 -8.82
CA MET A 95 3.12 16.02 -8.53
C MET A 95 3.48 16.58 -7.14
N ILE A 96 3.51 15.72 -6.11
CA ILE A 96 3.86 16.13 -4.74
C ILE A 96 5.34 16.51 -4.67
N ALA A 97 6.24 15.78 -5.33
CA ALA A 97 7.66 16.12 -5.38
C ALA A 97 7.89 17.49 -6.04
N ARG A 98 7.22 17.80 -7.16
CA ARG A 98 7.32 19.11 -7.81
C ARG A 98 6.67 20.23 -6.99
N ALA A 99 5.54 19.95 -6.33
CA ALA A 99 4.87 20.90 -5.46
C ALA A 99 5.75 21.23 -4.25
N GLY A 100 6.34 20.18 -3.65
CA GLY A 100 7.46 20.25 -2.73
C GLY A 100 8.48 21.22 -3.32
N LEU A 101 9.18 20.83 -4.40
CA LEU A 101 10.02 21.62 -5.35
C LEU A 101 9.90 23.16 -5.30
N ARG A 102 8.67 23.65 -5.22
CA ARG A 102 8.35 25.07 -5.35
C ARG A 102 8.08 25.76 -4.03
N SER A 103 7.70 25.02 -2.99
CA SER A 103 7.42 25.58 -1.67
C SER A 103 8.67 25.72 -0.79
N GLY A 104 9.83 25.24 -1.23
CA GLY A 104 11.06 25.19 -0.42
C GLY A 104 10.93 24.29 0.81
N ASP A 105 9.97 23.36 0.81
CA ASP A 105 9.60 22.54 1.97
C ASP A 105 10.44 21.24 2.01
N TYR A 106 11.77 21.34 1.92
CA TYR A 106 12.70 20.23 2.15
C TYR A 106 13.74 20.64 3.18
N ARG A 107 14.19 19.67 3.97
CA ARG A 107 15.26 19.88 4.93
C ARG A 107 16.60 19.89 4.19
N HIS A 108 17.04 21.07 3.74
CA HIS A 108 18.36 21.26 3.14
C HIS A 108 19.52 20.77 4.03
N GLU A 109 19.32 20.75 5.35
CA GLU A 109 20.31 20.23 6.32
C GLU A 109 20.58 18.71 6.22
N ASP A 110 19.67 17.94 5.62
CA ASP A 110 19.85 16.50 5.39
C ASP A 110 20.46 16.19 4.01
N LEU A 111 20.64 17.20 3.14
CA LEU A 111 21.15 17.05 1.77
C LEU A 111 22.67 17.31 1.73
N LEU A 112 23.44 16.28 1.33
CA LEU A 112 24.90 16.41 1.15
C LEU A 112 25.27 17.19 -0.13
N VAL A 113 24.42 17.13 -1.15
CA VAL A 113 24.57 17.83 -2.43
C VAL A 113 23.16 18.20 -2.89
N ASP A 114 22.96 19.46 -3.26
CA ASP A 114 21.72 19.97 -3.83
C ASP A 114 22.03 20.57 -5.21
N ASP A 115 21.67 19.84 -6.27
CA ASP A 115 21.85 20.28 -7.67
C ASP A 115 20.71 21.19 -8.14
N THR A 116 19.73 21.50 -7.28
CA THR A 116 18.58 22.36 -7.64
C THR A 116 18.84 23.86 -7.40
N GLU A 117 19.86 24.19 -6.60
CA GLU A 117 20.39 25.55 -6.44
C GLU A 117 21.59 25.76 -7.38
N SER A 118 21.33 26.14 -8.65
CA SER A 118 22.35 26.63 -9.60
C SER A 118 22.04 28.03 -10.09
#